data_AF-A0ABD6X951-F1
#
_entry.id   AF-A0ABD6X951-F1
#
_cell.length_a   1.000
_cell.length_b   1.000
_cell.length_c   1.000
_cell.angle_alpha   90.00
_cell.angle_beta   90.00
_cell.angle_gamma   90.00
#
_symmetry.space_group_name_H-M   'P 1'
#
loop_
_entity.id
_entity.type
_entity.pdbx_description
1 polymer ?
#
loop_
_entity_poly.entity_id
_entity_poly.type
_entity_poly.pdbx_seq_one_letter_code
_entity_poly.pdbx_strand_id
1 'polypeptide(L)'
;MFSMANRTTTNNALISERIQKLIKGLSNGVYEREETIKLCMLAALAGESVFLLGPPGIAKSLIAKRLIQAFDNSHFFDYLMTRFSTPEEVFGPLSIQELKDNGKYVRLTEGYLPTAQVVFLDEIWKAGPAILNTLLTVVNEKTFKNGQDVLPVPMRLLITASNELPDADSGLDALYDRMLVRVFVNRIQEKQNFKAMLMGDGPSLQELDPKLAITDEEYTSWQEQIDDVVLTDEIFESIYYIKTQIEKHCDSDEMSLADNELYVSDRRWKKSIRLLKASAFFNGRHEVNPLDLLLLQDCLWSSPESRNVINQIMAEFATKTAFNQVAVTQDANEAQTIINSVNGDVAQQLAIKFTRESTLRKEWFKYNFATAKRFNINNNPRMIKLVMLEPNPSVSEQEPGDSRWVYVDGEEFDKKIRTGQCDVYGYVNKNTHLCRLQFEIDAEQRLVIKDIANRSVLVGIAGTKGLTATQHQEWLTKVESATAKLVDADHNIKKSRASFHGALPHNFINISVPALIEQSLNDSVESVNELKLSIEKNAFRINQLSEYFS
;
A
#
# COMPACT_ATOMS: atom_id res chain seq x y z
N MET A 1 26.77 -25.79 -3.59
CA MET A 1 25.56 -24.99 -3.28
C MET A 1 25.32 -23.87 -4.28
N PHE A 2 26.30 -23.02 -4.63
CA PHE A 2 26.12 -21.94 -5.64
C PHE A 2 25.68 -22.40 -7.05
N SER A 3 26.07 -23.60 -7.50
CA SER A 3 25.67 -24.13 -8.82
C SER A 3 24.24 -24.72 -8.86
N MET A 4 23.67 -25.13 -7.72
CA MET A 4 22.31 -25.67 -7.67
C MET A 4 21.29 -24.53 -7.60
N ALA A 5 21.53 -23.53 -6.75
CA ALA A 5 20.68 -22.34 -6.64
C ALA A 5 20.53 -21.59 -7.98
N ASN A 6 21.63 -21.38 -8.71
CA ASN A 6 21.59 -20.73 -10.03
C ASN A 6 20.80 -21.53 -11.08
N ARG A 7 20.77 -22.88 -11.00
CA ARG A 7 19.99 -23.71 -11.92
C ARG A 7 18.49 -23.65 -11.61
N THR A 8 18.10 -23.60 -10.34
CA THR A 8 16.70 -23.44 -9.92
C THR A 8 16.15 -22.08 -10.34
N THR A 9 16.90 -20.99 -10.13
CA THR A 9 16.45 -19.63 -10.52
C THR A 9 16.26 -19.48 -12.03
N THR A 10 17.15 -20.05 -12.85
CA THR A 10 16.96 -20.05 -14.31
C THR A 10 15.76 -20.87 -14.76
N ASN A 11 15.43 -21.97 -14.08
CA ASN A 11 14.25 -22.78 -14.42
C ASN A 11 12.95 -22.07 -14.03
N ASN A 12 12.95 -21.37 -12.89
CA ASN A 12 11.79 -20.63 -12.39
C ASN A 12 11.47 -19.38 -13.24
N ALA A 13 12.48 -18.69 -13.75
CA ALA A 13 12.27 -17.59 -14.70
C ALA A 13 11.61 -18.08 -16.00
N LEU A 14 11.99 -19.27 -16.49
CA LEU A 14 11.39 -19.89 -17.67
C LEU A 14 9.93 -20.28 -17.43
N ILE A 15 9.59 -20.75 -16.21
CA ILE A 15 8.20 -21.03 -15.82
C ILE A 15 7.38 -19.74 -15.89
N SER A 16 7.90 -18.62 -15.34
CA SER A 16 7.17 -17.35 -15.36
C SER A 16 6.89 -16.86 -16.78
N GLU A 17 7.88 -16.92 -17.67
CA GLU A 17 7.70 -16.54 -19.08
C GLU A 17 6.69 -17.45 -19.80
N ARG A 18 6.73 -18.76 -19.53
CA ARG A 18 5.77 -19.73 -20.09
C ARG A 18 4.34 -19.42 -19.64
N ILE A 19 4.13 -19.18 -18.34
CA ILE A 19 2.81 -18.85 -17.80
C ILE A 19 2.31 -17.53 -18.37
N GLN A 20 3.17 -16.52 -18.52
CA GLN A 20 2.80 -15.25 -19.14
C GLN A 20 2.36 -15.43 -20.60
N LYS A 21 3.09 -16.23 -21.38
CA LYS A 21 2.70 -16.58 -22.77
C LYS A 21 1.37 -17.30 -22.82
N LEU A 22 1.14 -18.24 -21.91
CA LEU A 22 -0.10 -18.99 -21.80
C LEU A 22 -1.28 -18.09 -21.45
N ILE A 23 -1.16 -17.21 -20.44
CA ILE A 23 -2.19 -16.23 -20.06
C ILE A 23 -2.52 -15.29 -21.22
N LYS A 24 -1.50 -14.81 -21.94
CA LYS A 24 -1.67 -13.95 -23.11
C LYS A 24 -2.43 -14.68 -24.24
N GLY A 25 -2.09 -15.93 -24.50
CA GLY A 25 -2.81 -16.78 -25.45
C GLY A 25 -4.27 -17.02 -25.05
N LEU A 26 -4.53 -17.27 -23.77
CA LEU A 26 -5.90 -17.47 -23.24
C LEU A 26 -6.76 -16.21 -23.31
N SER A 27 -6.13 -15.05 -23.11
CA SER A 27 -6.80 -13.74 -23.09
C SER A 27 -7.07 -13.18 -24.49
N ASN A 28 -6.42 -13.72 -25.53
CA ASN A 28 -6.69 -13.34 -26.92
C ASN A 28 -8.15 -13.61 -27.30
N GLY A 29 -8.83 -12.55 -27.76
CA GLY A 29 -10.24 -12.59 -28.18
C GLY A 29 -11.24 -12.49 -27.04
N VAL A 30 -10.80 -12.18 -25.81
CA VAL A 30 -11.70 -11.93 -24.67
C VAL A 30 -11.51 -10.50 -24.16
N TYR A 31 -12.52 -9.65 -24.36
CA TYR A 31 -12.48 -8.23 -24.02
C TYR A 31 -12.76 -7.99 -22.53
N GLU A 32 -11.91 -7.20 -21.85
CA GLU A 32 -12.08 -6.80 -20.43
C GLU A 32 -12.21 -7.99 -19.47
N ARG A 33 -11.50 -9.08 -19.76
CA ARG A 33 -11.47 -10.31 -18.93
C ARG A 33 -10.08 -10.83 -18.61
N GLU A 34 -9.04 -10.10 -19.00
CA GLU A 34 -7.65 -10.53 -18.78
C GLU A 34 -7.38 -10.80 -17.29
N GLU A 35 -7.82 -9.91 -16.40
CA GLU A 35 -7.67 -10.06 -14.95
C GLU A 35 -8.43 -11.29 -14.42
N THR A 36 -9.66 -11.54 -14.90
CA THR A 36 -10.41 -12.74 -14.53
C THR A 36 -9.70 -14.01 -15.00
N ILE A 37 -9.14 -14.02 -16.20
CA ILE A 37 -8.40 -15.16 -16.75
C ILE A 37 -7.11 -15.40 -15.94
N LYS A 38 -6.36 -14.34 -15.59
CA LYS A 38 -5.17 -14.42 -14.73
C LYS A 38 -5.50 -15.06 -13.38
N LEU A 39 -6.54 -14.59 -12.70
CA LEU A 39 -6.97 -15.12 -11.40
C LEU A 39 -7.45 -16.56 -11.50
N CYS A 40 -8.25 -16.89 -12.52
CA CYS A 40 -8.70 -18.27 -12.73
C CYS A 40 -7.55 -19.20 -13.08
N MET A 41 -6.56 -18.75 -13.86
CA MET A 41 -5.36 -19.51 -14.16
C MET A 41 -4.55 -19.77 -12.89
N LEU A 42 -4.36 -18.76 -12.05
CA LEU A 42 -3.67 -18.92 -10.76
C LEU A 42 -4.39 -19.90 -9.84
N ALA A 43 -5.72 -19.80 -9.74
CA ALA A 43 -6.52 -20.75 -8.97
C ALA A 43 -6.40 -22.18 -9.51
N ALA A 44 -6.42 -22.36 -10.83
CA ALA A 44 -6.26 -23.65 -11.48
C ALA A 44 -4.89 -24.27 -11.18
N LEU A 45 -3.84 -23.46 -11.23
CA LEU A 45 -2.48 -23.85 -10.91
C LEU A 45 -2.27 -24.14 -9.41
N ALA A 46 -3.02 -23.49 -8.53
CA ALA A 46 -2.96 -23.72 -7.08
C ALA A 46 -3.86 -24.89 -6.61
N GLY A 47 -4.70 -25.45 -7.50
CA GLY A 47 -5.69 -26.48 -7.17
C GLY A 47 -6.93 -25.96 -6.44
N GLU A 48 -7.17 -24.65 -6.52
CA GLU A 48 -8.23 -23.92 -5.80
C GLU A 48 -9.45 -23.64 -6.69
N SER A 49 -10.53 -23.22 -6.05
CA SER A 49 -11.84 -22.96 -6.66
C SER A 49 -12.09 -21.47 -6.89
N VAL A 50 -12.88 -21.17 -7.92
CA VAL A 50 -13.25 -19.81 -8.32
C VAL A 50 -14.77 -19.67 -8.39
N PHE A 51 -15.31 -18.58 -7.84
CA PHE A 51 -16.69 -18.16 -7.98
C PHE A 51 -16.79 -16.90 -8.85
N LEU A 52 -17.63 -16.95 -9.89
CA LEU A 52 -17.89 -15.86 -10.82
C LEU A 52 -19.28 -15.25 -10.59
N LEU A 53 -19.32 -14.12 -9.90
CA LEU A 53 -20.54 -13.33 -9.69
C LEU A 53 -20.71 -12.32 -10.83
N GLY A 54 -21.92 -12.20 -11.39
CA GLY A 54 -22.21 -11.20 -12.42
C GLY A 54 -23.46 -11.54 -13.23
N PRO A 55 -23.99 -10.65 -14.08
CA PRO A 55 -25.20 -10.91 -14.85
C PRO A 55 -25.03 -12.03 -15.91
N PRO A 56 -26.13 -12.60 -16.44
CA PRO A 56 -26.06 -13.58 -17.51
C PRO A 56 -25.57 -12.94 -18.83
N GLY A 57 -24.98 -13.75 -19.71
CA GLY A 57 -24.54 -13.32 -21.04
C GLY A 57 -23.18 -12.61 -21.10
N ILE A 58 -22.38 -12.65 -20.03
CA ILE A 58 -21.06 -11.98 -19.96
C ILE A 58 -19.87 -12.90 -20.26
N ALA A 59 -20.11 -14.01 -20.96
CA ALA A 59 -19.11 -15.00 -21.38
C ALA A 59 -18.39 -15.75 -20.24
N LYS A 60 -19.05 -15.99 -19.09
CA LYS A 60 -18.47 -16.77 -17.97
C LYS A 60 -18.08 -18.20 -18.38
N SER A 61 -18.94 -18.87 -19.15
CA SER A 61 -18.68 -20.21 -19.68
C SER A 61 -17.52 -20.24 -20.69
N LEU A 62 -17.29 -19.13 -21.41
CA LEU A 62 -16.16 -19.01 -22.32
C LEU A 62 -14.83 -19.02 -21.56
N ILE A 63 -14.75 -18.36 -20.40
CA ILE A 63 -13.55 -18.34 -19.56
C ILE A 63 -13.17 -19.76 -19.13
N ALA A 64 -14.16 -20.54 -18.66
CA ALA A 64 -13.95 -21.94 -18.32
C ALA A 64 -13.48 -22.76 -19.53
N LYS A 65 -14.08 -22.54 -20.71
CA LYS A 65 -13.70 -23.23 -21.95
C LYS A 65 -12.27 -22.91 -22.40
N ARG A 66 -11.80 -21.68 -22.15
CA ARG A 66 -10.42 -21.29 -22.45
C ARG A 66 -9.43 -21.98 -21.52
N LEU A 67 -9.72 -22.04 -20.22
CA LEU A 67 -8.78 -22.59 -19.23
C LEU A 67 -8.48 -24.08 -19.43
N ILE A 68 -9.38 -24.86 -20.04
CA ILE A 68 -9.11 -26.25 -20.42
C ILE A 68 -7.92 -26.34 -21.38
N GLN A 69 -7.81 -25.40 -22.32
CA GLN A 69 -6.74 -25.38 -23.32
C GLN A 69 -5.35 -25.18 -22.69
N ALA A 70 -5.28 -24.74 -21.42
CA ALA A 70 -4.04 -24.62 -20.68
C ALA A 70 -3.43 -25.97 -20.27
N PHE A 71 -4.23 -27.04 -20.24
CA PHE A 71 -3.82 -28.36 -19.75
C PHE A 71 -3.83 -29.37 -20.90
N ASP A 72 -2.84 -30.26 -20.90
CA ASP A 72 -2.82 -31.37 -21.84
C ASP A 72 -3.83 -32.45 -21.40
N ASN A 73 -4.47 -33.12 -22.37
CA ASN A 73 -5.43 -34.22 -22.17
C ASN A 73 -6.49 -33.98 -21.07
N SER A 74 -7.00 -32.75 -20.95
CA SER A 74 -7.99 -32.42 -19.92
C SER A 74 -9.42 -32.66 -20.39
N HIS A 75 -10.19 -33.37 -19.57
CA HIS A 75 -11.62 -33.50 -19.64
C HIS A 75 -12.31 -32.29 -19.00
N PHE A 76 -13.26 -31.73 -19.75
CA PHE A 76 -14.10 -30.65 -19.33
C PHE A 76 -15.51 -31.14 -19.03
N PHE A 77 -16.05 -30.69 -17.91
CA PHE A 77 -17.45 -30.90 -17.56
C PHE A 77 -18.13 -29.54 -17.37
N ASP A 78 -19.07 -29.21 -18.24
CA ASP A 78 -19.99 -28.08 -18.06
C ASP A 78 -21.41 -28.53 -17.78
N TYR A 79 -22.04 -27.90 -16.79
CA TYR A 79 -23.43 -28.19 -16.47
C TYR A 79 -24.14 -26.96 -15.89
N LEU A 80 -25.38 -26.71 -16.36
CA LEU A 80 -26.25 -25.64 -15.87
C LEU A 80 -27.16 -26.20 -14.78
N MET A 81 -27.00 -25.70 -13.56
CA MET A 81 -27.78 -26.14 -12.41
C MET A 81 -29.21 -25.60 -12.47
N THR A 82 -30.16 -26.49 -12.23
CA THR A 82 -31.58 -26.17 -12.10
C THR A 82 -32.12 -26.75 -10.80
N ARG A 83 -33.29 -26.26 -10.36
CA ARG A 83 -33.97 -26.79 -9.17
C ARG A 83 -34.39 -28.26 -9.30
N PHE A 84 -34.37 -28.81 -10.51
CA PHE A 84 -34.72 -30.19 -10.81
C PHE A 84 -33.51 -31.06 -11.15
N SER A 85 -32.30 -30.48 -11.15
CA SER A 85 -31.08 -31.22 -11.47
C SER A 85 -30.88 -32.35 -10.47
N THR A 86 -30.64 -33.54 -11.02
CA THR A 86 -30.44 -34.75 -10.22
C THR A 86 -28.95 -35.08 -10.08
N PRO A 87 -28.54 -35.79 -9.01
CA PRO A 87 -27.16 -36.26 -8.87
C PRO A 87 -26.68 -37.14 -10.03
N GLU A 88 -27.59 -37.83 -10.73
CA GLU A 88 -27.26 -38.69 -11.86
C GLU A 88 -26.75 -37.91 -13.08
N GLU A 89 -27.28 -36.70 -13.30
CA GLU A 89 -26.86 -35.83 -14.39
C GLU A 89 -25.47 -35.20 -14.13
N VAL A 90 -25.09 -35.05 -12.86
CA VAL A 90 -23.84 -34.39 -12.47
C VAL A 90 -22.71 -35.39 -12.20
N PHE A 91 -23.02 -36.48 -11.52
CA PHE A 91 -22.02 -37.47 -11.07
C PHE A 91 -22.09 -38.79 -11.84
N GLY A 92 -23.02 -38.92 -12.77
CA GLY A 92 -23.21 -40.10 -13.59
C GLY A 92 -24.37 -40.99 -13.13
N PRO A 93 -25.07 -41.65 -14.06
CA PRO A 93 -26.22 -42.51 -13.76
C PRO A 93 -25.78 -43.80 -13.06
N LEU A 94 -26.72 -44.42 -12.35
CA LEU A 94 -26.48 -45.74 -11.75
C LEU A 94 -26.41 -46.84 -12.82
N SER A 95 -25.47 -47.76 -12.65
CA SER A 95 -25.36 -48.95 -13.48
C SER A 95 -26.49 -49.92 -13.13
N ILE A 96 -27.46 -50.07 -14.03
CA ILE A 96 -28.58 -51.00 -13.88
C ILE A 96 -28.07 -52.46 -13.83
N GLN A 97 -26.98 -52.77 -14.54
CA GLN A 97 -26.37 -54.10 -14.55
C GLN A 97 -25.80 -54.46 -13.18
N GLU A 98 -24.97 -53.60 -12.60
CA GLU A 98 -24.38 -53.82 -11.26
C GLU A 98 -25.45 -53.87 -10.16
N LEU A 99 -26.50 -53.06 -10.29
CA LEU A 99 -27.62 -53.07 -9.35
C LEU A 99 -28.41 -54.38 -9.43
N LYS A 100 -28.65 -54.90 -10.64
CA LYS A 100 -29.46 -56.11 -10.87
C LYS A 100 -28.69 -57.39 -10.59
N ASP A 101 -27.43 -57.47 -11.02
CA ASP A 101 -26.66 -58.70 -10.99
C ASP A 101 -25.89 -58.86 -9.66
N ASN A 102 -25.40 -57.76 -9.09
CA ASN A 102 -24.55 -57.76 -7.90
C ASN A 102 -25.19 -57.06 -6.68
N GLY A 103 -26.35 -56.41 -6.82
CA GLY A 103 -26.99 -55.64 -5.75
C GLY A 103 -26.19 -54.39 -5.32
N LYS A 104 -25.26 -53.92 -6.16
CA LYS A 104 -24.35 -52.82 -5.83
C LYS A 104 -24.81 -51.51 -6.45
N TYR A 105 -24.75 -50.43 -5.67
CA TYR A 105 -25.04 -49.07 -6.13
C TYR A 105 -23.77 -48.44 -6.74
N VAL A 106 -23.46 -48.80 -7.98
CA VAL A 106 -22.30 -48.27 -8.73
C VAL A 106 -22.77 -47.25 -9.77
N ARG A 107 -22.13 -46.08 -9.85
CA ARG A 107 -22.35 -45.04 -10.86
C ARG A 107 -21.35 -45.14 -12.01
N LEU A 108 -21.83 -44.83 -13.20
CA LEU A 108 -21.02 -44.67 -14.42
C LEU A 108 -20.48 -43.25 -14.48
N THR A 109 -19.25 -43.04 -14.01
CA THR A 109 -18.67 -41.70 -13.80
C THR A 109 -17.89 -41.13 -14.99
N GLU A 110 -17.72 -41.93 -16.05
CA GLU A 110 -16.97 -41.54 -17.25
C GLU A 110 -17.68 -40.41 -18.01
N GLY A 111 -16.97 -39.30 -18.27
CA GLY A 111 -17.55 -38.11 -18.89
C GLY A 111 -18.32 -37.19 -17.94
N TYR A 112 -18.36 -37.51 -16.65
CA TYR A 112 -19.01 -36.72 -15.60
C TYR A 112 -17.99 -36.06 -14.67
N LEU A 113 -18.49 -35.22 -13.76
CA LEU A 113 -17.70 -34.47 -12.79
C LEU A 113 -16.58 -35.28 -12.09
N PRO A 114 -16.80 -36.53 -11.62
CA PRO A 114 -15.75 -37.27 -10.89
C PRO A 114 -14.50 -37.59 -11.70
N THR A 115 -14.55 -37.53 -13.04
CA THR A 115 -13.40 -37.82 -13.92
C THR A 115 -12.82 -36.56 -14.60
N ALA A 116 -13.42 -35.39 -14.39
CA ALA A 116 -13.02 -34.14 -15.04
C ALA A 116 -11.91 -33.40 -14.28
N GLN A 117 -10.91 -32.85 -14.99
CA GLN A 117 -9.91 -31.97 -14.39
C GLN A 117 -10.42 -30.52 -14.23
N VAL A 118 -11.26 -30.06 -15.15
CA VAL A 118 -11.86 -28.72 -15.13
C VAL A 118 -13.38 -28.84 -15.13
N VAL A 119 -14.01 -28.26 -14.11
CA VAL A 119 -15.46 -28.35 -13.87
C VAL A 119 -16.05 -26.94 -13.88
N PHE A 120 -17.08 -26.72 -14.69
CA PHE A 120 -17.86 -25.48 -14.74
C PHE A 120 -19.32 -25.73 -14.36
N LEU A 121 -19.76 -25.12 -13.26
CA LEU A 121 -21.14 -25.22 -12.79
C LEU A 121 -21.80 -23.84 -12.83
N ASP A 122 -22.77 -23.66 -13.72
CA ASP A 122 -23.53 -22.41 -13.82
C ASP A 122 -24.78 -22.46 -12.93
N GLU A 123 -25.22 -21.30 -12.43
CA GLU A 123 -26.37 -21.16 -11.52
C GLU A 123 -26.29 -22.04 -10.26
N ILE A 124 -25.11 -22.14 -9.65
CA ILE A 124 -24.80 -23.11 -8.58
C ILE A 124 -25.78 -23.08 -7.39
N TRP A 125 -26.36 -21.93 -7.05
CA TRP A 125 -27.31 -21.79 -5.94
C TRP A 125 -28.69 -22.37 -6.21
N LYS A 126 -28.99 -22.77 -7.46
CA LYS A 126 -30.24 -23.46 -7.81
C LYS A 126 -30.15 -24.98 -7.63
N ALA A 127 -28.98 -25.52 -7.31
CA ALA A 127 -28.77 -26.95 -7.15
C ALA A 127 -29.47 -27.51 -5.91
N GLY A 128 -29.94 -28.76 -5.99
CA GLY A 128 -30.56 -29.44 -4.85
C GLY A 128 -29.55 -29.83 -3.75
N PRO A 129 -29.99 -29.98 -2.48
CA PRO A 129 -29.11 -30.29 -1.34
C PRO A 129 -28.23 -31.55 -1.52
N ALA A 130 -28.73 -32.57 -2.23
CA ALA A 130 -27.99 -33.80 -2.50
C ALA A 130 -26.73 -33.57 -3.36
N ILE A 131 -26.83 -32.66 -4.35
CA ILE A 131 -25.70 -32.28 -5.20
C ILE A 131 -24.69 -31.50 -4.37
N LEU A 132 -25.16 -30.50 -3.62
CA LEU A 132 -24.33 -29.60 -2.83
C LEU A 132 -23.52 -30.35 -1.76
N ASN A 133 -24.14 -31.29 -1.03
CA ASN A 133 -23.45 -32.10 -0.03
C ASN A 133 -22.35 -32.98 -0.66
N THR A 134 -22.62 -33.52 -1.84
CA THR A 134 -21.63 -34.33 -2.56
C THR A 134 -20.49 -33.44 -3.07
N LEU A 135 -20.80 -32.24 -3.56
CA LEU A 135 -19.79 -31.25 -3.98
C LEU A 135 -18.90 -30.81 -2.81
N LEU A 136 -19.43 -30.69 -1.58
CA LEU A 136 -18.61 -30.38 -0.40
C LEU A 136 -17.50 -31.41 -0.20
N THR A 137 -17.81 -32.70 -0.33
CA THR A 137 -16.81 -33.79 -0.24
C THR A 137 -15.81 -33.70 -1.38
N VAL A 138 -16.29 -33.52 -2.62
CA VAL A 138 -15.41 -33.43 -3.80
C VAL A 138 -14.47 -32.22 -3.73
N VAL A 139 -14.93 -31.07 -3.24
CA VAL A 139 -14.10 -29.86 -3.12
C VAL A 139 -13.08 -29.95 -1.98
N ASN A 140 -13.44 -30.56 -0.84
CA ASN A 140 -12.54 -30.64 0.32
C ASN A 140 -11.56 -31.80 0.22
N GLU A 141 -12.08 -33.01 -0.02
CA GLU A 141 -11.32 -34.26 0.07
C GLU A 141 -10.75 -34.66 -1.30
N LYS A 142 -11.22 -34.03 -2.38
CA LYS A 142 -10.90 -34.44 -3.77
C LYS A 142 -11.21 -35.93 -3.98
N THR A 143 -12.27 -36.42 -3.34
CA THR A 143 -12.75 -37.79 -3.45
C THR A 143 -14.25 -37.83 -3.74
N PHE A 144 -14.69 -38.92 -4.35
CA PHE A 144 -16.09 -39.19 -4.66
C PHE A 144 -16.46 -40.60 -4.19
N LYS A 145 -17.53 -40.70 -3.39
CA LYS A 145 -18.05 -41.98 -2.91
C LYS A 145 -18.93 -42.60 -3.99
N ASN A 146 -18.45 -43.67 -4.61
CA ASN A 146 -19.17 -44.44 -5.62
C ASN A 146 -19.64 -45.78 -5.02
N GLY A 147 -20.80 -45.75 -4.37
CA GLY A 147 -21.31 -46.91 -3.64
C GLY A 147 -20.46 -47.19 -2.39
N GLN A 148 -19.73 -48.29 -2.38
CA GLN A 148 -18.81 -48.66 -1.29
C GLN A 148 -17.38 -48.13 -1.49
N ASP A 149 -17.01 -47.82 -2.74
CA ASP A 149 -15.66 -47.40 -3.08
C ASP A 149 -15.51 -45.87 -3.03
N VAL A 150 -14.31 -45.42 -2.65
CA VAL A 150 -13.95 -44.00 -2.66
C VAL A 150 -12.94 -43.76 -3.77
N LEU A 151 -13.35 -42.99 -4.78
CA LEU A 151 -12.54 -42.70 -5.96
C LEU A 151 -11.87 -41.33 -5.83
N PRO A 152 -10.59 -41.18 -6.16
CA PRO A 152 -9.94 -39.87 -6.25
C PRO A 152 -10.48 -39.09 -7.46
N VAL A 153 -10.70 -37.79 -7.28
CA VAL A 153 -11.19 -36.88 -8.32
C VAL A 153 -10.01 -36.01 -8.80
N PRO A 154 -9.61 -36.08 -10.08
CA PRO A 154 -8.45 -35.34 -10.62
C PRO A 154 -8.72 -33.84 -10.85
N MET A 155 -9.68 -33.26 -10.12
CA MET A 155 -10.16 -31.89 -10.31
C MET A 155 -9.09 -30.87 -9.90
N ARG A 156 -8.53 -30.19 -10.91
CA ARG A 156 -7.59 -29.08 -10.77
C ARG A 156 -8.31 -27.77 -10.51
N LEU A 157 -9.40 -27.53 -11.23
CA LEU A 157 -10.14 -26.28 -11.17
C LEU A 157 -11.64 -26.52 -11.10
N LEU A 158 -12.28 -25.90 -10.11
CA LEU A 158 -13.73 -25.74 -10.05
C LEU A 158 -14.07 -24.28 -10.27
N ILE A 159 -14.81 -24.00 -11.34
CA ILE A 159 -15.41 -22.69 -11.60
C ILE A 159 -16.91 -22.81 -11.37
N THR A 160 -17.43 -22.00 -10.47
CA THR A 160 -18.87 -21.85 -10.27
C THR A 160 -19.29 -20.45 -10.69
N ALA A 161 -20.49 -20.33 -11.25
CA ALA A 161 -21.07 -19.06 -11.66
C ALA A 161 -22.47 -18.89 -11.10
N SER A 162 -22.83 -17.65 -10.78
CA SER A 162 -24.18 -17.27 -10.40
C SER A 162 -24.42 -15.78 -10.66
N ASN A 163 -25.69 -15.41 -10.82
CA ASN A 163 -26.11 -14.02 -10.87
C ASN A 163 -26.52 -13.47 -9.49
N GLU A 164 -26.75 -14.36 -8.53
CA GLU A 164 -27.16 -14.07 -7.16
C GLU A 164 -26.18 -14.68 -6.14
N LEU A 165 -26.23 -14.19 -4.90
CA LEU A 165 -25.56 -14.79 -3.75
C LEU A 165 -26.50 -15.80 -3.06
N PRO A 166 -25.98 -16.75 -2.27
CA PRO A 166 -26.84 -17.69 -1.56
C PRO A 166 -27.69 -16.97 -0.50
N ASP A 167 -28.91 -17.45 -0.27
CA ASP A 167 -29.77 -16.96 0.82
C ASP A 167 -29.13 -17.31 2.18
N ALA A 168 -29.20 -16.42 3.17
CA ALA A 168 -28.56 -16.59 4.48
C ALA A 168 -28.99 -17.87 5.24
N ASP A 169 -30.22 -18.35 5.03
CA ASP A 169 -30.77 -19.54 5.72
C ASP A 169 -30.63 -20.84 4.91
N SER A 170 -29.96 -20.80 3.75
CA SER A 170 -29.91 -21.92 2.80
C SER A 170 -28.92 -23.02 3.18
N GLY A 171 -28.03 -22.77 4.15
CA GLY A 171 -26.90 -23.66 4.49
C GLY A 171 -25.82 -23.75 3.41
N LEU A 172 -25.92 -22.90 2.37
CA LEU A 172 -24.98 -22.84 1.25
C LEU A 172 -23.69 -22.09 1.58
N ASP A 173 -23.65 -21.39 2.71
CA ASP A 173 -22.46 -20.67 3.21
C ASP A 173 -21.25 -21.59 3.35
N ALA A 174 -21.50 -22.84 3.74
CA ALA A 174 -20.45 -23.86 3.81
C ALA A 174 -19.78 -24.07 2.45
N LEU A 175 -20.55 -24.13 1.35
CA LEU A 175 -20.00 -24.28 0.01
C LEU A 175 -19.41 -22.96 -0.48
N TYR A 176 -20.06 -21.83 -0.18
CA TYR A 176 -19.56 -20.51 -0.56
C TYR A 176 -18.20 -20.21 0.09
N ASP A 177 -17.99 -20.61 1.35
CA ASP A 177 -16.70 -20.47 2.02
C ASP A 177 -15.60 -21.36 1.40
N ARG A 178 -16.01 -22.42 0.69
CA ARG A 178 -15.10 -23.31 -0.04
C ARG A 178 -14.71 -22.80 -1.41
N MET A 179 -15.31 -21.71 -1.87
CA MET A 179 -14.92 -20.98 -3.07
C MET A 179 -13.94 -19.89 -2.67
N LEU A 180 -12.63 -20.16 -2.88
CA LEU A 180 -11.57 -19.29 -2.40
C LEU A 180 -11.56 -17.95 -3.15
N VAL A 181 -11.38 -18.02 -4.47
CA VAL A 181 -11.29 -16.83 -5.32
C VAL A 181 -12.69 -16.41 -5.74
N ARG A 182 -13.04 -15.16 -5.51
CA ARG A 182 -14.35 -14.59 -5.80
C ARG A 182 -14.16 -13.40 -6.73
N VAL A 183 -14.62 -13.54 -7.97
CA VAL A 183 -14.48 -12.51 -8.99
C VAL A 183 -15.84 -11.96 -9.36
N PHE A 184 -15.98 -10.64 -9.24
CA PHE A 184 -17.12 -9.92 -9.79
C PHE A 184 -16.84 -9.56 -11.24
N VAL A 185 -17.65 -10.11 -12.14
CA VAL A 185 -17.52 -9.93 -13.59
C VAL A 185 -18.63 -8.99 -14.07
N ASN A 186 -18.25 -7.83 -14.56
CA ASN A 186 -19.20 -6.82 -15.06
C ASN A 186 -19.29 -6.82 -16.60
N ARG A 187 -20.30 -6.18 -17.20
CA ARG A 187 -20.39 -6.01 -18.67
C ARG A 187 -19.20 -5.20 -19.21
N ILE A 188 -18.95 -5.29 -20.51
CA ILE A 188 -17.93 -4.47 -21.19
C ILE A 188 -18.29 -3.00 -21.00
N GLN A 189 -17.35 -2.21 -20.49
CA GLN A 189 -17.53 -0.78 -20.21
C GLN A 189 -16.88 0.09 -21.29
N GLU A 190 -15.73 -0.29 -21.82
CA GLU A 190 -15.00 0.52 -22.78
C GLU A 190 -15.65 0.51 -24.16
N LYS A 191 -15.91 1.69 -24.69
CA LYS A 191 -16.55 1.87 -26.01
C LYS A 191 -15.77 1.20 -27.14
N GLN A 192 -14.43 1.24 -27.07
CA GLN A 192 -13.57 0.65 -28.10
C GLN A 192 -13.65 -0.88 -28.09
N ASN A 193 -13.58 -1.49 -26.90
CA ASN A 193 -13.72 -2.94 -26.71
C ASN A 193 -15.12 -3.41 -27.13
N PHE A 194 -16.16 -2.65 -26.76
CA PHE A 194 -17.53 -2.94 -27.15
C PHE A 194 -17.72 -2.90 -28.67
N LYS A 195 -17.14 -1.91 -29.34
CA LYS A 195 -17.15 -1.81 -30.81
C LYS A 195 -16.44 -3.00 -31.45
N ALA A 196 -15.24 -3.34 -30.98
CA ALA A 196 -14.45 -4.46 -31.52
C ALA A 196 -15.16 -5.80 -31.34
N MET A 197 -15.83 -6.03 -30.20
CA MET A 197 -16.66 -7.20 -29.97
C MET A 197 -17.83 -7.28 -30.97
N LEU A 198 -18.56 -6.17 -31.18
CA LEU A 198 -19.73 -6.15 -32.05
C LEU A 198 -19.39 -6.28 -33.54
N MET A 199 -18.28 -5.69 -33.97
CA MET A 199 -17.87 -5.69 -35.38
C MET A 199 -17.16 -6.99 -35.78
N GLY A 200 -16.79 -7.84 -34.82
CA GLY A 200 -16.01 -9.05 -35.10
C GLY A 200 -14.57 -8.75 -35.52
N ASP A 201 -14.14 -7.49 -35.44
CA ASP A 201 -12.77 -7.01 -35.72
C ASP A 201 -11.77 -7.38 -34.61
N GLY A 202 -12.14 -8.33 -33.75
CA GLY A 202 -11.30 -8.82 -32.68
C GLY A 202 -10.17 -9.71 -33.17
N PRO A 203 -9.12 -9.89 -32.35
CA PRO A 203 -8.11 -10.89 -32.65
C PRO A 203 -8.77 -12.26 -32.84
N SER A 204 -8.51 -12.87 -34.00
CA SER A 204 -8.95 -14.23 -34.30
C SER A 204 -8.53 -15.18 -33.18
N LEU A 205 -9.38 -16.17 -32.87
CA LEU A 205 -9.04 -17.26 -31.94
C LEU A 205 -7.72 -17.91 -32.39
N GLN A 206 -6.62 -17.55 -31.73
CA GLN A 206 -5.36 -18.25 -31.91
C GLN A 206 -5.44 -19.53 -31.08
N GLU A 207 -5.20 -20.66 -31.73
CA GLU A 207 -4.92 -21.90 -31.01
C GLU A 207 -3.65 -21.71 -30.19
N LEU A 208 -3.70 -22.14 -28.93
CA LEU A 208 -2.52 -22.14 -28.06
C LEU A 208 -1.48 -23.09 -28.66
N ASP A 209 -0.20 -22.70 -28.60
CA ASP A 209 0.89 -23.60 -28.95
C ASP A 209 0.80 -24.84 -28.02
N PRO A 210 0.65 -26.06 -28.56
CA PRO A 210 0.55 -27.28 -27.76
C PRO A 210 1.73 -27.46 -26.80
N LYS A 211 2.90 -26.88 -27.10
CA LYS A 211 4.09 -26.92 -26.23
C LYS A 211 3.94 -26.12 -24.95
N LEU A 212 2.99 -25.18 -24.88
CA LEU A 212 2.73 -24.40 -23.68
C LEU A 212 1.83 -25.15 -22.69
N ALA A 213 1.02 -26.10 -23.17
CA ALA A 213 0.07 -26.86 -22.36
C ALA A 213 0.78 -27.58 -21.19
N ILE A 214 0.15 -27.57 -20.03
CA ILE A 214 0.71 -28.10 -18.78
C ILE A 214 0.40 -29.58 -18.69
N THR A 215 1.44 -30.39 -18.46
CA THR A 215 1.29 -31.84 -18.31
C THR A 215 0.93 -32.23 -16.87
N ASP A 216 0.44 -33.45 -16.70
CA ASP A 216 0.05 -34.00 -15.39
C ASP A 216 1.24 -34.13 -14.43
N GLU A 217 2.39 -34.54 -14.95
CA GLU A 217 3.65 -34.66 -14.21
C GLU A 217 4.14 -33.29 -13.74
N GLU A 218 4.12 -32.29 -14.63
CA GLU A 218 4.48 -30.91 -14.30
C GLU A 218 3.57 -30.34 -13.21
N TYR A 219 2.25 -30.49 -13.39
CA TYR A 219 1.27 -30.00 -12.43
C TYR A 219 1.50 -30.58 -11.03
N THR A 220 1.73 -31.90 -10.95
CA THR A 220 1.95 -32.59 -9.67
C THR A 220 3.25 -32.13 -9.01
N SER A 221 4.34 -32.00 -9.79
CA SER A 221 5.61 -31.48 -9.30
C SER A 221 5.51 -30.04 -8.79
N TRP A 222 4.73 -29.19 -9.46
CA TRP A 222 4.52 -27.81 -9.01
C TRP A 222 3.72 -27.74 -7.72
N GLN A 223 2.75 -28.64 -7.48
CA GLN A 223 2.00 -28.65 -6.22
C GLN A 223 2.92 -28.81 -5.00
N GLU A 224 3.93 -29.66 -5.10
CA GLU A 224 4.93 -29.87 -4.04
C GLU A 224 5.83 -28.64 -3.87
N GLN A 225 6.32 -28.08 -4.99
CA GLN A 225 7.19 -26.90 -4.97
C GLN A 225 6.50 -25.63 -4.45
N ILE A 226 5.19 -25.49 -4.65
CA ILE A 226 4.40 -24.38 -4.10
C ILE A 226 4.40 -24.42 -2.57
N ASP A 227 4.38 -25.62 -1.96
CA ASP A 227 4.38 -25.74 -0.51
C ASP A 227 5.72 -25.32 0.12
N ASP A 228 6.82 -25.48 -0.62
CA ASP A 228 8.18 -25.09 -0.22
C ASP A 228 8.45 -23.57 -0.29
N VAL A 229 7.56 -22.77 -0.92
CA VAL A 229 7.72 -21.31 -0.99
C VAL A 229 7.69 -20.71 0.41
N VAL A 230 8.65 -19.84 0.69
CA VAL A 230 8.85 -19.23 2.01
C VAL A 230 7.89 -18.07 2.22
N LEU A 231 7.29 -18.03 3.41
CA LEU A 231 6.58 -16.88 3.94
C LEU A 231 7.44 -16.29 5.05
N THR A 232 7.94 -15.07 4.82
CA THR A 232 8.83 -14.38 5.75
C THR A 232 8.03 -13.71 6.89
N ASP A 233 8.70 -13.43 8.01
CA ASP A 233 8.06 -12.76 9.15
C ASP A 233 7.52 -11.36 8.76
N GLU A 234 8.20 -10.63 7.88
CA GLU A 234 7.73 -9.32 7.38
C GLU A 234 6.39 -9.43 6.63
N ILE A 235 6.21 -10.51 5.85
CA ILE A 235 4.95 -10.78 5.14
C ILE A 235 3.88 -11.24 6.12
N PHE A 236 4.24 -12.01 7.15
CA PHE A 236 3.30 -12.38 8.21
C PHE A 236 2.76 -11.16 8.93
N GLU A 237 3.61 -10.21 9.33
CA GLU A 237 3.18 -8.95 9.97
C GLU A 237 2.26 -8.14 9.05
N SER A 238 2.53 -8.13 7.74
CA SER A 238 1.67 -7.48 6.74
C SER A 238 0.29 -8.16 6.64
N ILE A 239 0.23 -9.50 6.65
CA ILE A 239 -1.01 -10.26 6.68
C ILE A 239 -1.80 -10.00 7.96
N TYR A 240 -1.12 -10.01 9.10
CA TYR A 240 -1.73 -9.75 10.40
C TYR A 240 -2.27 -8.31 10.48
N TYR A 241 -1.54 -7.33 9.95
CA TYR A 241 -2.02 -5.96 9.79
C TYR A 241 -3.34 -5.91 9.00
N ILE A 242 -3.41 -6.55 7.82
CA ILE A 242 -4.64 -6.60 7.02
C ILE A 242 -5.78 -7.23 7.83
N LYS A 243 -5.53 -8.35 8.51
CA LYS A 243 -6.51 -9.00 9.38
C LYS A 243 -7.04 -8.04 10.45
N THR A 244 -6.15 -7.36 11.17
CA THR A 244 -6.53 -6.40 12.21
C THR A 244 -7.30 -5.20 11.66
N GLN A 245 -7.00 -4.72 10.44
CA GLN A 245 -7.76 -3.62 9.82
C GLN A 245 -9.18 -4.04 9.46
N ILE A 246 -9.36 -5.28 9.02
CA ILE A 246 -10.68 -5.85 8.73
C ILE A 246 -11.48 -5.98 10.04
N GLU A 247 -10.89 -6.58 11.08
CA GLU A 247 -11.55 -6.73 12.39
C GLU A 247 -11.92 -5.38 13.02
N LYS A 248 -11.07 -4.36 12.90
CA LYS A 248 -11.38 -3.01 13.39
C LYS A 248 -12.54 -2.34 12.67
N HIS A 249 -12.68 -2.55 11.35
CA HIS A 249 -13.83 -2.04 10.61
C HIS A 249 -15.13 -2.70 11.08
N CYS A 250 -15.09 -3.98 11.45
CA CYS A 250 -16.25 -4.65 12.05
C CYS A 250 -16.63 -4.04 13.41
N ASP A 251 -15.65 -3.67 14.24
CA ASP A 251 -15.91 -3.14 15.59
C ASP A 251 -16.38 -1.66 15.60
N SER A 252 -16.04 -0.88 14.56
CA SER A 252 -16.30 0.58 14.53
C SER A 252 -17.67 0.99 14.00
N ASP A 253 -18.35 0.13 13.24
CA ASP A 253 -19.66 0.44 12.70
C ASP A 253 -20.75 0.11 13.73
N GLU A 254 -21.33 1.14 14.36
CA GLU A 254 -22.60 1.09 15.13
C GLU A 254 -23.83 0.75 14.25
N MET A 255 -23.65 -0.02 13.17
CA MET A 255 -24.73 -0.43 12.26
C MET A 255 -25.09 -1.90 12.49
N SER A 256 -25.97 -2.08 13.46
CA SER A 256 -26.68 -3.32 13.74
C SER A 256 -27.27 -3.92 12.45
N LEU A 257 -26.77 -5.11 12.09
CA LEU A 257 -27.37 -6.20 11.28
C LEU A 257 -26.35 -6.94 10.36
N ALA A 258 -25.09 -6.49 10.24
CA ALA A 258 -24.10 -7.07 9.30
C ALA A 258 -22.81 -7.63 9.93
N ASP A 259 -22.79 -7.96 11.23
CA ASP A 259 -21.61 -8.52 11.93
C ASP A 259 -21.01 -9.79 11.28
N ASN A 260 -21.76 -10.48 10.41
CA ASN A 260 -21.33 -11.71 9.74
C ASN A 260 -20.74 -11.50 8.33
N GLU A 261 -20.87 -10.33 7.70
CA GLU A 261 -20.49 -10.20 6.27
C GLU A 261 -18.97 -10.06 6.04
N LEU A 262 -18.26 -9.44 6.99
CA LEU A 262 -16.81 -9.23 6.92
C LEU A 262 -16.02 -10.31 7.68
N TYR A 263 -16.69 -11.34 8.21
CA TYR A 263 -16.02 -12.45 8.88
C TYR A 263 -15.19 -13.28 7.89
N VAL A 264 -13.89 -13.40 8.18
CA VAL A 264 -12.93 -14.21 7.42
C VAL A 264 -12.49 -15.39 8.28
N SER A 265 -12.81 -16.62 7.84
CA SER A 265 -12.44 -17.83 8.57
C SER A 265 -10.93 -18.12 8.53
N ASP A 266 -10.38 -18.76 9.56
CA ASP A 266 -8.98 -19.22 9.59
C ASP A 266 -8.65 -20.15 8.40
N ARG A 267 -9.65 -20.93 7.98
CA ARG A 267 -9.57 -21.80 6.81
C ARG A 267 -9.30 -20.99 5.54
N ARG A 268 -10.02 -19.89 5.35
CA ARG A 268 -9.84 -18.99 4.21
C ARG A 268 -8.45 -18.35 4.22
N TRP A 269 -7.98 -17.86 5.37
CA TRP A 269 -6.61 -17.36 5.50
C TRP A 269 -5.57 -18.40 5.08
N LYS A 270 -5.67 -19.62 5.60
CA LYS A 270 -4.74 -20.72 5.25
C LYS A 270 -4.76 -21.04 3.75
N LYS A 271 -5.95 -21.07 3.14
CA LYS A 271 -6.14 -21.32 1.72
C LYS A 271 -5.59 -20.18 0.84
N SER A 272 -5.83 -18.93 1.24
CA SER A 272 -5.28 -17.75 0.59
C SER A 272 -3.74 -17.78 0.59
N ILE A 273 -3.10 -18.20 1.69
CA ILE A 273 -1.63 -18.34 1.74
C ILE A 273 -1.11 -19.29 0.66
N ARG A 274 -1.79 -20.42 0.40
CA ARG A 274 -1.40 -21.32 -0.69
C ARG A 274 -1.48 -20.63 -2.06
N LEU A 275 -2.52 -19.82 -2.29
CA LEU A 275 -2.65 -19.02 -3.51
C LEU A 275 -1.54 -17.97 -3.65
N LEU A 276 -1.15 -17.31 -2.55
CA LEU A 276 -0.04 -16.35 -2.50
C LEU A 276 1.30 -17.02 -2.82
N LYS A 277 1.55 -18.21 -2.25
CA LYS A 277 2.73 -19.02 -2.54
C LYS A 277 2.77 -19.44 -4.02
N ALA A 278 1.64 -19.85 -4.58
CA ALA A 278 1.54 -20.15 -6.01
C ALA A 278 1.87 -18.92 -6.86
N SER A 279 1.35 -17.73 -6.50
CA SER A 279 1.67 -16.48 -7.20
C SER A 279 3.17 -16.20 -7.21
N ALA A 280 3.83 -16.33 -6.06
CA ALA A 280 5.28 -16.17 -5.97
C ALA A 280 6.03 -17.18 -6.86
N PHE A 281 5.67 -18.46 -6.79
CA PHE A 281 6.29 -19.53 -7.58
C PHE A 281 6.17 -19.29 -9.09
N PHE A 282 4.97 -18.96 -9.60
CA PHE A 282 4.74 -18.71 -11.03
C PHE A 282 5.24 -17.33 -11.51
N ASN A 283 5.63 -16.45 -10.58
CA ASN A 283 6.45 -15.27 -10.87
C ASN A 283 7.97 -15.56 -10.79
N GLY A 284 8.35 -16.82 -10.60
CA GLY A 284 9.74 -17.26 -10.55
C GLY A 284 10.45 -17.01 -9.22
N ARG A 285 9.71 -16.72 -8.15
CA ARG A 285 10.23 -16.38 -6.81
C ARG A 285 10.13 -17.58 -5.85
N HIS A 286 11.03 -17.61 -4.87
CA HIS A 286 11.03 -18.61 -3.79
C HIS A 286 10.42 -18.09 -2.48
N GLU A 287 10.07 -16.81 -2.46
CA GLU A 287 9.46 -16.13 -1.32
C GLU A 287 8.29 -15.27 -1.78
N VAL A 288 7.27 -15.19 -0.91
CA VAL A 288 6.13 -14.30 -1.08
C VAL A 288 6.60 -12.86 -0.88
N ASN A 289 6.11 -11.94 -1.71
CA ASN A 289 6.41 -10.51 -1.60
C ASN A 289 5.13 -9.71 -1.28
N PRO A 290 5.25 -8.40 -0.97
CA PRO A 290 4.08 -7.59 -0.62
C PRO A 290 3.05 -7.42 -1.75
N LEU A 291 3.47 -7.56 -3.02
CA LEU A 291 2.52 -7.47 -4.13
C LEU A 291 1.57 -8.68 -4.13
N ASP A 292 2.05 -9.89 -3.86
CA ASP A 292 1.20 -11.08 -3.82
C ASP A 292 -0.02 -10.86 -2.90
N LEU A 293 0.18 -10.17 -1.77
CA LEU A 293 -0.89 -9.90 -0.79
C LEU A 293 -2.08 -9.16 -1.39
N LEU A 294 -1.90 -8.42 -2.48
CA LEU A 294 -2.98 -7.73 -3.18
C LEU A 294 -4.04 -8.69 -3.74
N LEU A 295 -3.68 -9.96 -4.00
CA LEU A 295 -4.62 -11.01 -4.43
C LEU A 295 -5.67 -11.34 -3.36
N LEU A 296 -5.42 -10.97 -2.10
CA LEU A 296 -6.40 -11.13 -1.02
C LEU A 296 -7.67 -10.33 -1.27
N GLN A 297 -7.60 -9.24 -2.05
CA GLN A 297 -8.78 -8.43 -2.38
C GLN A 297 -9.90 -9.26 -3.04
N ASP A 298 -9.53 -10.30 -3.80
CA ASP A 298 -10.46 -11.18 -4.50
C ASP A 298 -10.78 -12.45 -3.69
N CYS A 299 -10.17 -12.64 -2.51
CA CYS A 299 -10.36 -13.80 -1.65
C CYS A 299 -11.16 -13.49 -0.38
N LEU A 300 -11.11 -12.26 0.14
CA LEU A 300 -11.61 -11.95 1.49
C LEU A 300 -13.07 -11.47 1.54
N TRP A 301 -13.62 -10.94 0.44
CA TRP A 301 -14.98 -10.41 0.40
C TRP A 301 -16.05 -11.49 0.25
N SER A 302 -17.27 -11.25 0.74
CA SER A 302 -18.40 -12.20 0.69
C SER A 302 -19.65 -11.62 0.02
N SER A 303 -19.81 -10.30 0.06
CA SER A 303 -20.90 -9.50 -0.49
C SER A 303 -20.34 -8.34 -1.34
N PRO A 304 -21.10 -7.76 -2.28
CA PRO A 304 -20.69 -6.54 -2.99
C PRO A 304 -20.30 -5.39 -2.04
N GLU A 305 -20.94 -5.31 -0.88
CA GLU A 305 -20.70 -4.33 0.17
C GLU A 305 -19.34 -4.56 0.84
N SER A 306 -19.10 -5.77 1.35
CA SER A 306 -17.80 -6.14 1.93
C SER A 306 -16.67 -6.07 0.92
N ARG A 307 -16.94 -6.29 -0.38
CA ARG A 307 -15.96 -6.09 -1.47
C ARG A 307 -15.47 -4.66 -1.52
N ASN A 308 -16.33 -3.67 -1.33
CA ASN A 308 -15.92 -2.26 -1.34
C ASN A 308 -15.00 -1.94 -0.16
N VAL A 309 -15.34 -2.45 1.03
CA VAL A 309 -14.53 -2.29 2.25
C VAL A 309 -13.16 -2.95 2.08
N ILE A 310 -13.13 -4.20 1.62
CA ILE A 310 -11.87 -4.92 1.36
C ILE A 310 -11.02 -4.18 0.32
N ASN A 311 -11.61 -3.71 -0.78
CA ASN A 311 -10.86 -2.94 -1.78
C ASN A 311 -10.25 -1.66 -1.20
N GLN A 312 -10.97 -0.97 -0.30
CA GLN A 312 -10.45 0.22 0.37
C GLN A 312 -9.28 -0.15 1.30
N ILE A 313 -9.42 -1.17 2.15
CA ILE A 313 -8.35 -1.64 3.04
C ILE A 313 -7.12 -2.05 2.24
N MET A 314 -7.31 -2.76 1.11
CA MET A 314 -6.21 -3.19 0.25
C MET A 314 -5.54 -2.03 -0.49
N ALA A 315 -6.29 -1.01 -0.91
CA ALA A 315 -5.74 0.22 -1.49
C ALA A 315 -4.91 1.02 -0.47
N GLU A 316 -5.39 1.10 0.77
CA GLU A 316 -4.64 1.71 1.86
C GLU A 316 -3.37 0.92 2.20
N PHE A 317 -3.46 -0.41 2.27
CA PHE A 317 -2.29 -1.27 2.46
C PHE A 317 -1.27 -1.06 1.34
N ALA A 318 -1.70 -1.06 0.07
CA ALA A 318 -0.83 -0.87 -1.09
C ALA A 318 -0.04 0.45 -1.02
N THR A 319 -0.72 1.54 -0.71
CA THR A 319 -0.13 2.89 -0.70
C THR A 319 0.67 3.20 0.56
N LYS A 320 0.25 2.70 1.73
CA LYS A 320 0.85 3.11 3.02
C LYS A 320 1.87 2.12 3.57
N THR A 321 1.63 0.81 3.42
CA THR A 321 2.32 -0.22 4.22
C THR A 321 3.08 -1.24 3.38
N ALA A 322 2.61 -1.57 2.17
CA ALA A 322 3.16 -2.65 1.36
C ALA A 322 4.68 -2.57 1.15
N PHE A 323 5.24 -1.37 1.04
CA PHE A 323 6.68 -1.13 0.93
C PHE A 323 7.17 -0.15 2.00
N ASN A 324 6.56 -0.19 3.19
CA ASN A 324 6.94 0.63 4.35
C ASN A 324 6.86 2.15 4.10
N GLN A 325 5.98 2.62 3.22
CA GLN A 325 5.91 4.03 2.81
C GLN A 325 5.69 4.98 4.01
N VAL A 326 4.81 4.60 4.94
CA VAL A 326 4.57 5.37 6.18
C VAL A 326 5.75 5.26 7.16
N ALA A 327 6.31 4.06 7.36
CA ALA A 327 7.44 3.89 8.27
C ALA A 327 8.68 4.69 7.83
N VAL A 328 8.92 4.77 6.52
CA VAL A 328 10.02 5.56 5.94
C VAL A 328 9.84 7.06 6.20
N THR A 329 8.61 7.57 6.14
CA THR A 329 8.34 8.99 6.41
C THR A 329 8.31 9.29 7.91
N GLN A 330 8.08 8.28 8.76
CA GLN A 330 8.09 8.44 10.21
C GLN A 330 9.45 8.93 10.74
N ASP A 331 10.56 8.33 10.29
CA ASP A 331 11.91 8.74 10.72
C ASP A 331 12.19 10.22 10.38
N ALA A 332 11.78 10.67 9.20
CA ALA A 332 11.91 12.05 8.77
C ALA A 332 11.00 13.01 9.57
N ASN A 333 9.77 12.60 9.86
CA ASN A 333 8.84 13.36 10.69
C ASN A 333 9.32 13.47 12.16
N GLU A 334 9.90 12.40 12.69
CA GLU A 334 10.53 12.41 14.02
C GLU A 334 11.74 13.34 14.04
N ALA A 335 12.58 13.33 13.00
CA ALA A 335 13.69 14.28 12.85
C ALA A 335 13.20 15.74 12.82
N GLN A 336 12.12 16.02 12.07
CA GLN A 336 11.51 17.36 12.03
C GLN A 336 10.96 17.77 13.40
N THR A 337 10.37 16.83 14.15
CA THR A 337 9.84 17.07 15.49
C THR A 337 10.97 17.43 16.47
N ILE A 338 12.11 16.73 16.40
CA ILE A 338 13.30 17.04 17.20
C ILE A 338 13.81 18.45 16.88
N ILE A 339 13.92 18.80 15.59
CA ILE A 339 14.38 20.13 15.16
C ILE A 339 13.42 21.23 15.62
N ASN A 340 12.12 21.00 15.51
CA ASN A 340 11.11 21.95 16.00
C ASN A 340 11.20 22.15 17.51
N SER A 341 11.45 21.08 18.28
CA SER A 341 11.70 21.17 19.72
C SER A 341 12.96 21.98 20.02
N VAL A 342 14.07 21.76 19.30
CA VAL A 342 15.30 22.54 19.49
C VAL A 342 15.06 24.02 19.16
N ASN A 343 14.37 24.32 18.06
CA ASN A 343 14.03 25.70 17.69
C ASN A 343 13.14 26.37 18.75
N GLY A 344 12.19 25.63 19.32
CA GLY A 344 11.36 26.10 20.45
C GLY A 344 12.19 26.41 21.69
N ASP A 345 13.13 25.52 22.05
CA ASP A 345 14.06 25.72 23.18
C ASP A 345 14.95 26.97 22.94
N VAL A 346 15.48 27.12 21.72
CA VAL A 346 16.29 28.28 21.30
C VAL A 346 15.49 29.57 21.43
N ALA A 347 14.27 29.60 20.91
CA ALA A 347 13.36 30.74 21.00
C ALA A 347 13.05 31.09 22.45
N GLN A 348 12.73 30.10 23.28
CA GLN A 348 12.40 30.31 24.69
C GLN A 348 13.56 30.90 25.50
N GLN A 349 14.80 30.46 25.22
CA GLN A 349 15.98 30.88 25.97
C GLN A 349 16.58 32.20 25.47
N LEU A 350 16.57 32.44 24.15
CA LEU A 350 17.30 33.55 23.52
C LEU A 350 16.42 34.70 23.05
N ALA A 351 15.10 34.54 22.93
CA ALA A 351 14.23 35.62 22.47
C ALA A 351 14.21 36.78 23.48
N ILE A 352 14.26 38.00 22.96
CA ILE A 352 14.16 39.22 23.76
C ILE A 352 12.71 39.38 24.23
N LYS A 353 12.48 39.22 25.53
CA LYS A 353 11.17 39.43 26.15
C LYS A 353 11.12 40.78 26.87
N PHE A 354 10.18 41.63 26.44
CA PHE A 354 9.91 42.93 27.05
C PHE A 354 9.00 42.77 28.26
N THR A 355 9.10 43.71 29.20
CA THR A 355 8.09 43.92 30.24
C THR A 355 7.15 45.04 29.81
N ARG A 356 5.85 44.75 29.80
CA ARG A 356 4.79 45.74 29.56
C ARG A 356 4.53 46.55 30.83
N GLU A 357 4.71 47.86 30.74
CA GLU A 357 4.33 48.82 31.78
C GLU A 357 3.17 49.69 31.22
N SER A 358 2.12 49.88 32.00
CA SER A 358 0.91 50.61 31.58
C SER A 358 0.49 51.64 32.61
N THR A 359 0.03 52.79 32.12
CA THR A 359 -0.66 53.83 32.88
C THR A 359 -2.03 54.08 32.25
N LEU A 360 -2.93 54.79 32.94
CA LEU A 360 -4.29 55.12 32.49
C LEU A 360 -4.40 55.73 31.07
N ARG A 361 -3.31 56.21 30.45
CA ARG A 361 -3.32 56.84 29.12
C ARG A 361 -2.26 56.31 28.14
N LYS A 362 -1.27 55.55 28.59
CA LYS A 362 -0.14 55.10 27.75
C LYS A 362 0.41 53.78 28.23
N GLU A 363 0.73 52.94 27.26
CA GLU A 363 1.47 51.70 27.44
C GLU A 363 2.86 51.86 26.82
N TRP A 364 3.87 51.30 27.47
CA TRP A 364 5.20 51.21 26.89
C TRP A 364 5.87 49.90 27.27
N PHE A 365 6.83 49.51 26.45
CA PHE A 365 7.60 48.30 26.63
C PHE A 365 9.01 48.63 27.06
N LYS A 366 9.55 47.84 27.98
CA LYS A 366 10.88 48.04 28.55
C LYS A 366 11.72 46.78 28.47
N TYR A 367 12.98 46.94 28.05
CA TYR A 367 14.01 45.91 28.06
C TYR A 367 15.36 46.55 28.42
N ASN A 368 16.23 45.81 29.10
CA ASN A 368 17.54 46.34 29.49
C ASN A 368 18.61 46.02 28.45
N PHE A 369 18.89 46.95 27.55
CA PHE A 369 19.96 46.82 26.54
C PHE A 369 21.37 47.05 27.07
N ALA A 370 21.57 47.32 28.37
CA ALA A 370 22.91 47.52 28.93
C ALA A 370 23.79 46.26 28.87
N THR A 371 23.18 45.07 28.78
CA THR A 371 23.89 43.78 28.64
C THR A 371 24.29 43.46 27.20
N ALA A 372 23.89 44.28 26.22
CA ALA A 372 24.22 44.09 24.81
C ALA A 372 25.68 44.45 24.51
N LYS A 373 26.37 43.62 23.74
CA LYS A 373 27.72 43.92 23.25
C LYS A 373 27.64 45.02 22.19
N ARG A 374 28.54 45.99 22.25
CA ARG A 374 28.63 47.10 21.29
C ARG A 374 29.65 46.79 20.21
N PHE A 375 29.29 47.05 18.97
CA PHE A 375 30.11 46.83 17.79
C PHE A 375 30.39 48.16 17.09
N ASN A 376 31.60 48.34 16.56
CA ASN A 376 31.95 49.48 15.72
C ASN A 376 31.78 49.12 14.25
N ILE A 377 30.72 49.63 13.63
CA ILE A 377 30.38 49.33 12.24
C ILE A 377 30.12 50.64 11.51
N ASN A 378 30.81 50.81 10.37
CA ASN A 378 30.74 52.02 9.56
C ASN A 378 30.92 53.32 10.38
N ASN A 379 31.95 53.35 11.23
CA ASN A 379 32.29 54.44 12.16
C ASN A 379 31.26 54.76 13.26
N ASN A 380 30.24 53.91 13.47
CA ASN A 380 29.33 54.02 14.61
C ASN A 380 29.68 52.98 15.69
N PRO A 381 30.20 53.39 16.88
CA PRO A 381 30.56 52.48 17.97
C PRO A 381 29.36 52.02 18.81
N ARG A 382 28.14 52.49 18.52
CA ARG A 382 26.94 52.25 19.33
C ARG A 382 26.07 51.09 18.82
N MET A 383 26.51 50.40 17.77
CA MET A 383 25.71 49.35 17.14
C MET A 383 25.55 48.15 18.06
N ILE A 384 24.33 47.63 18.15
CA ILE A 384 24.02 46.35 18.78
C ILE A 384 23.74 45.30 17.70
N LYS A 385 24.12 44.05 17.96
CA LYS A 385 23.88 42.91 17.05
C LYS A 385 22.64 42.15 17.52
N LEU A 386 21.62 42.15 16.69
CA LEU A 386 20.37 41.43 16.88
C LEU A 386 20.37 40.21 15.96
N VAL A 387 20.21 39.02 16.54
CA VAL A 387 20.34 37.74 15.84
C VAL A 387 18.94 37.20 15.57
N MET A 388 18.63 36.83 14.34
CA MET A 388 17.37 36.16 14.02
C MET A 388 17.42 34.72 14.55
N LEU A 389 16.39 34.27 15.23
CA LEU A 389 16.34 32.92 15.82
C LEU A 389 15.73 31.88 14.86
N GLU A 390 14.96 32.34 13.87
CA GLU A 390 14.27 31.49 12.89
C GLU A 390 14.81 31.74 11.47
N PRO A 391 14.72 30.74 10.56
CA PRO A 391 15.10 30.92 9.16
C PRO A 391 14.14 31.87 8.44
N ASN A 392 14.67 32.75 7.59
CA ASN A 392 13.87 33.73 6.86
C ASN A 392 14.44 34.00 5.45
N PRO A 393 13.62 34.40 4.46
CA PRO A 393 14.07 34.60 3.08
C PRO A 393 14.95 35.84 2.91
N SER A 394 14.64 36.92 3.63
CA SER A 394 15.47 38.09 3.91
C SER A 394 14.67 39.11 4.72
N VAL A 395 15.33 40.02 5.45
CA VAL A 395 14.70 41.21 6.05
C VAL A 395 14.89 42.50 5.23
N SER A 396 15.56 42.41 4.07
CA SER A 396 15.79 43.54 3.16
C SER A 396 15.67 43.12 1.71
N GLU A 397 14.95 43.91 0.90
CA GLU A 397 14.86 43.72 -0.56
C GLU A 397 16.22 43.87 -1.26
N GLN A 398 17.16 44.59 -0.62
CA GLN A 398 18.49 44.85 -1.16
C GLN A 398 19.47 43.68 -0.93
N GLU A 399 19.11 42.73 -0.05
CA GLU A 399 19.92 41.54 0.25
C GLU A 399 19.09 40.27 0.04
N PRO A 400 19.13 39.65 -1.14
CA PRO A 400 18.49 38.35 -1.31
C PRO A 400 19.29 37.26 -0.55
N GLY A 401 18.65 36.58 0.41
CA GLY A 401 19.25 35.47 1.15
C GLY A 401 18.96 35.47 2.66
N ASP A 402 19.28 34.35 3.31
CA ASP A 402 19.01 34.13 4.74
C ASP A 402 19.69 35.20 5.62
N SER A 403 18.86 35.99 6.31
CA SER A 403 19.33 37.03 7.21
C SER A 403 19.61 36.42 8.58
N ARG A 404 20.88 36.45 8.99
CA ARG A 404 21.33 35.78 10.22
C ARG A 404 21.34 36.74 11.40
N TRP A 405 21.80 37.97 11.16
CA TRP A 405 21.78 39.04 12.15
C TRP A 405 21.65 40.41 11.47
N VAL A 406 21.28 41.40 12.27
CA VAL A 406 21.27 42.83 11.90
C VAL A 406 21.98 43.66 12.94
N TYR A 407 22.58 44.75 12.47
CA TYR A 407 23.19 45.78 13.31
C TYR A 407 22.34 47.03 13.29
N VAL A 408 21.94 47.49 14.47
CA VAL A 408 21.13 48.71 14.66
C VAL A 408 21.75 49.59 15.73
N ASP A 409 21.57 50.91 15.63
CA ASP A 409 22.03 51.82 16.68
C ASP A 409 21.21 51.60 17.96
N GLY A 410 21.85 51.13 19.03
CA GLY A 410 21.12 50.72 20.23
C GLY A 410 20.50 51.88 21.02
N GLU A 411 21.00 53.12 20.89
CA GLU A 411 20.35 54.27 21.54
C GLU A 411 19.11 54.73 20.78
N GLU A 412 19.17 54.70 19.44
CA GLU A 412 18.02 55.00 18.60
C GLU A 412 16.94 53.91 18.72
N PHE A 413 17.37 52.64 18.72
CA PHE A 413 16.50 51.48 18.85
C PHE A 413 15.73 51.48 20.17
N ASP A 414 16.42 51.67 21.32
CA ASP A 414 15.78 51.70 22.65
C ASP A 414 14.74 52.82 22.79
N LYS A 415 14.95 53.97 22.13
CA LYS A 415 13.96 55.07 22.16
C LYS A 415 12.72 54.74 21.34
N LYS A 416 12.91 54.16 20.16
CA LYS A 416 11.82 53.93 19.20
C LYS A 416 10.98 52.70 19.51
N ILE A 417 11.56 51.60 20.00
CA ILE A 417 10.81 50.34 20.22
C ILE A 417 9.82 50.42 21.40
N ARG A 418 9.95 51.41 22.29
CA ARG A 418 9.09 51.57 23.48
C ARG A 418 7.60 51.67 23.16
N THR A 419 7.24 52.11 21.96
CA THR A 419 5.84 52.23 21.49
C THR A 419 5.26 50.92 20.97
N GLY A 420 6.02 49.82 20.95
CA GLY A 420 5.57 48.49 20.51
C GLY A 420 5.94 48.13 19.08
N GLN A 421 6.15 49.12 18.20
CA GLN A 421 6.61 48.92 16.83
C GLN A 421 7.58 50.06 16.46
N CYS A 422 8.62 49.76 15.68
CA CYS A 422 9.52 50.78 15.17
C CYS A 422 10.19 50.44 13.84
N ASP A 423 10.53 51.50 13.10
CA ASP A 423 11.39 51.42 11.92
C ASP A 423 12.75 52.04 12.24
N VAL A 424 13.79 51.26 11.97
CA VAL A 424 15.19 51.65 12.22
C VAL A 424 16.03 51.31 11.00
N TYR A 425 17.01 52.16 10.72
CA TYR A 425 17.99 51.89 9.69
C TYR A 425 19.15 51.09 10.29
N GLY A 426 19.54 50.02 9.60
CA GLY A 426 20.58 49.12 10.06
C GLY A 426 21.29 48.41 8.92
N TYR A 427 22.23 47.56 9.29
CA TYR A 427 22.98 46.73 8.36
C TYR A 427 22.59 45.27 8.55
N VAL A 428 22.44 44.52 7.47
CA VAL A 428 22.13 43.09 7.49
C VAL A 428 23.43 42.31 7.28
N ASN A 429 23.63 41.25 8.07
CA ASN A 429 24.79 40.36 7.99
C ASN A 429 26.14 41.13 8.01
N LYS A 430 26.96 40.99 6.96
CA LYS A 430 28.26 41.67 6.80
C LYS A 430 28.22 42.82 5.79
N ASN A 431 27.03 43.19 5.30
CA ASN A 431 26.90 44.17 4.25
C ASN A 431 26.96 45.61 4.79
N THR A 432 27.46 46.51 3.96
CA THR A 432 27.62 47.94 4.22
C THR A 432 26.45 48.77 3.68
N HIS A 433 25.46 48.17 3.03
CA HIS A 433 24.26 48.86 2.58
C HIS A 433 23.27 49.09 3.73
N LEU A 434 22.88 50.35 3.92
CA LEU A 434 21.93 50.74 4.96
C LEU A 434 20.50 50.37 4.54
N CYS A 435 19.87 49.48 5.30
CA CYS A 435 18.53 48.95 5.03
C CYS A 435 17.53 49.45 6.07
N ARG A 436 16.28 49.66 5.67
CA ARG A 436 15.17 49.93 6.60
C ARG A 436 14.68 48.60 7.16
N LEU A 437 14.71 48.46 8.48
CA LEU A 437 14.31 47.26 9.22
C LEU A 437 13.08 47.60 10.07
N GLN A 438 12.08 46.73 10.04
CA GLN A 438 10.82 46.92 10.79
C GLN A 438 10.76 45.94 11.96
N PHE A 439 10.60 46.47 13.17
CA PHE A 439 10.51 45.68 14.39
C PHE A 439 9.16 45.87 15.07
N GLU A 440 8.68 44.82 15.72
CA GLU A 440 7.43 44.79 16.46
C GLU A 440 7.60 43.96 17.74
N ILE A 441 6.74 44.21 18.73
CA ILE A 441 6.60 43.38 19.93
C ILE A 441 5.34 42.53 19.74
N ASP A 442 5.50 41.21 19.75
CA ASP A 442 4.39 40.29 19.55
C ASP A 442 3.44 40.22 20.76
N ALA A 443 2.37 39.45 20.64
CA ALA A 443 1.38 39.27 21.71
C ALA A 443 1.97 38.64 22.99
N GLU A 444 3.08 37.90 22.88
CA GLU A 444 3.80 37.29 24.00
C GLU A 444 4.90 38.21 24.58
N GLN A 445 4.94 39.47 24.13
CA GLN A 445 5.90 40.50 24.52
C GLN A 445 7.33 40.20 24.04
N ARG A 446 7.50 39.44 22.96
CA ARG A 446 8.81 39.11 22.36
C ARG A 446 9.13 40.06 21.21
N LEU A 447 10.42 40.36 21.03
CA LEU A 447 10.88 41.12 19.87
C LEU A 447 10.83 40.29 18.59
N VAL A 448 10.19 40.83 17.56
CA VAL A 448 10.20 40.28 16.21
C VAL A 448 10.64 41.32 15.19
N ILE A 449 11.26 40.85 14.10
CA ILE A 449 11.57 41.63 12.90
C ILE A 449 10.70 41.14 11.74
N LYS A 450 10.22 42.04 10.87
CA LYS A 450 9.48 41.65 9.66
C LYS A 450 10.43 41.25 8.54
N ASP A 451 10.18 40.11 7.93
CA ASP A 451 10.83 39.70 6.68
C ASP A 451 10.20 40.43 5.47
N ILE A 452 10.78 40.26 4.27
CA ILE A 452 10.25 40.82 3.02
C ILE A 452 8.85 40.32 2.65
N ALA A 453 8.39 39.21 3.25
CA ALA A 453 7.06 38.66 3.10
C ALA A 453 6.12 39.09 4.24
N ASN A 454 6.52 40.06 5.07
CA ASN A 454 5.80 40.58 6.22
C ASN A 454 5.52 39.54 7.33
N ARG A 455 6.32 38.47 7.40
CA ARG A 455 6.28 37.49 8.49
C ARG A 455 7.12 37.97 9.66
N SER A 456 6.64 37.71 10.87
CA SER A 456 7.36 38.01 12.11
C SER A 456 8.41 36.93 12.38
N VAL A 457 9.68 37.33 12.53
CA VAL A 457 10.82 36.46 12.83
C VAL A 457 11.36 36.82 14.21
N LEU A 458 11.51 35.84 15.10
CA LEU A 458 12.00 36.08 16.47
C LEU A 458 13.46 36.56 16.50
N VAL A 459 13.75 37.46 17.45
CA VAL A 459 15.06 38.11 17.57
C VAL A 459 15.67 37.92 18.96
N GLY A 460 16.93 37.50 18.99
CA GLY A 460 17.82 37.48 20.16
C GLY A 460 18.87 38.59 20.12
N ILE A 461 19.61 38.78 21.21
CA ILE A 461 20.65 39.82 21.34
C ILE A 461 22.03 39.24 21.64
N ALA A 462 23.06 39.67 20.91
CA ALA A 462 24.44 39.31 21.23
C ALA A 462 24.92 40.13 22.45
N GLY A 463 25.19 39.47 23.58
CA GLY A 463 25.51 40.12 24.85
C GLY A 463 26.12 39.20 25.89
N THR A 464 26.29 39.70 27.12
CA THR A 464 26.97 38.99 28.23
C THR A 464 26.13 37.88 28.87
N LYS A 465 24.80 37.93 28.74
CA LYS A 465 23.87 36.85 29.09
C LYS A 465 23.49 36.04 27.84
N GLY A 466 24.49 35.69 27.04
CA GLY A 466 24.32 34.95 25.78
C GLY A 466 24.28 33.43 25.97
N LEU A 467 24.13 32.74 24.83
CA LEU A 467 24.22 31.29 24.65
C LEU A 467 25.29 30.65 25.54
N THR A 468 24.91 29.78 26.47
CA THR A 468 25.88 29.02 27.27
C THR A 468 26.44 27.84 26.47
N ALA A 469 27.73 27.55 26.62
CA ALA A 469 28.38 26.45 25.90
C ALA A 469 27.73 25.08 26.17
N THR A 470 27.20 24.88 27.39
CA THR A 470 26.48 23.66 27.76
C THR A 470 25.14 23.52 27.04
N GLN A 471 24.33 24.58 27.00
CA GLN A 471 23.05 24.58 26.26
C GLN A 471 23.25 24.41 24.77
N HIS A 472 24.27 25.06 24.20
CA HIS A 472 24.59 24.89 22.78
C HIS A 472 24.95 23.43 22.47
N GLN A 473 25.78 22.81 23.32
CA GLN A 473 26.17 21.39 23.14
C GLN A 473 24.97 20.43 23.25
N GLU A 474 24.02 20.68 24.16
CA GLU A 474 22.79 19.89 24.25
C GLU A 474 21.95 20.00 22.97
N TRP A 475 21.81 21.19 22.41
CA TRP A 475 21.11 21.40 21.13
C TRP A 475 21.83 20.74 19.96
N LEU A 476 23.16 20.83 19.89
CA LEU A 476 23.96 20.16 18.87
C LEU A 476 23.76 18.64 18.92
N THR A 477 23.72 18.05 20.12
CA THR A 477 23.50 16.60 20.28
C THR A 477 22.11 16.18 19.78
N LYS A 478 21.07 16.98 20.04
CA LYS A 478 19.72 16.75 19.49
C LYS A 478 19.69 16.88 17.96
N VAL A 479 20.39 17.88 17.40
CA VAL A 479 20.49 18.09 15.94
C VAL A 479 21.24 16.94 15.26
N GLU A 480 22.32 16.43 15.87
CA GLU A 480 23.04 15.25 15.38
C GLU A 480 22.14 14.02 15.35
N SER A 481 21.34 13.81 16.40
CA SER A 481 20.34 12.73 16.44
C SER A 481 19.27 12.87 15.34
N ALA A 482 18.76 14.08 15.10
CA ALA A 482 17.82 14.34 14.01
C ALA A 482 18.45 14.09 12.63
N THR A 483 19.72 14.47 12.45
CA THR A 483 20.46 14.26 11.20
C THR A 483 20.71 12.77 10.94
N ALA A 484 21.02 11.99 11.99
CA ALA A 484 21.15 10.54 11.87
C ALA A 484 19.83 9.88 11.41
N LYS A 485 18.70 10.26 12.00
CA LYS A 485 17.37 9.77 11.57
C LYS A 485 17.05 10.10 10.11
N LEU A 486 17.51 11.25 9.59
CA LEU A 486 17.35 11.56 8.16
C LEU A 486 18.19 10.69 7.25
N VAL A 487 19.39 10.30 7.68
CA VAL A 487 20.22 9.35 6.94
C VAL A 487 19.54 7.99 6.89
N ASP A 488 18.97 7.55 8.01
CA ASP A 488 18.21 6.31 8.09
C ASP A 488 16.96 6.36 7.20
N ALA A 489 16.21 7.48 7.21
CA ALA A 489 15.06 7.67 6.32
C ALA A 489 15.43 7.59 4.83
N ASP A 490 16.53 8.24 4.41
CA ASP A 490 17.03 8.20 3.03
C ASP A 490 17.55 6.81 2.62
N HIS A 491 18.12 6.05 3.57
CA HIS A 491 18.50 4.67 3.33
C HIS A 491 17.26 3.76 3.20
N ASN A 492 16.29 3.91 4.10
CA ASN A 492 15.07 3.11 4.13
C ASN A 492 14.23 3.35 2.88
N ILE A 493 14.11 4.59 2.39
CA ILE A 493 13.35 4.88 1.17
C ILE A 493 13.97 4.23 -0.07
N LYS A 494 15.31 4.22 -0.15
CA LYS A 494 16.04 3.54 -1.24
C LYS A 494 15.83 2.03 -1.17
N LYS A 495 15.86 1.44 0.03
CA LYS A 495 15.56 0.02 0.25
C LYS A 495 14.13 -0.32 -0.18
N SER A 496 13.14 0.49 0.20
CA SER A 496 11.74 0.31 -0.19
C SER A 496 11.54 0.37 -1.71
N ARG A 497 12.16 1.35 -2.39
CA ARG A 497 12.10 1.44 -3.86
C ARG A 497 12.77 0.25 -4.55
N ALA A 498 13.94 -0.16 -4.07
CA ALA A 498 14.64 -1.32 -4.61
C ALA A 498 13.81 -2.61 -4.44
N SER A 499 13.17 -2.77 -3.27
CA SER A 499 12.25 -3.88 -2.99
C SER A 499 11.04 -3.87 -3.93
N PHE A 500 10.40 -2.72 -4.14
CA PHE A 500 9.28 -2.57 -5.07
C PHE A 500 9.66 -2.89 -6.51
N HIS A 501 10.76 -2.36 -7.02
CA HIS A 501 11.20 -2.67 -8.38
C HIS A 501 11.67 -4.12 -8.53
N GLY A 502 12.25 -4.71 -7.49
CA GLY A 502 12.61 -6.13 -7.45
C GLY A 502 11.39 -7.07 -7.37
N ALA A 503 10.25 -6.57 -6.88
CA ALA A 503 8.99 -7.30 -6.84
C ALA A 503 8.27 -7.35 -8.20
N LEU A 504 8.71 -6.55 -9.18
CA LEU A 504 8.17 -6.49 -10.53
C LEU A 504 9.06 -7.26 -11.52
N PRO A 505 8.51 -7.81 -12.62
CA PRO A 505 7.09 -7.80 -13.01
C PRO A 505 6.23 -8.79 -12.22
N HIS A 506 4.91 -8.57 -12.21
CA HIS A 506 3.95 -9.47 -11.56
C HIS A 506 2.82 -9.85 -12.52
N ASN A 507 2.61 -11.16 -12.73
CA ASN A 507 1.70 -11.66 -13.77
C ASN A 507 0.21 -11.62 -13.39
N PHE A 508 -0.13 -11.67 -12.09
CA PHE A 508 -1.50 -11.91 -11.61
C PHE A 508 -2.20 -10.69 -10.99
N ILE A 509 -1.55 -9.52 -10.98
CA ILE A 509 -2.10 -8.31 -10.37
C ILE A 509 -2.37 -7.29 -11.48
N ASN A 510 -3.43 -6.52 -11.30
CA ASN A 510 -3.77 -5.43 -12.21
C ASN A 510 -2.66 -4.37 -12.23
N ILE A 511 -2.25 -3.97 -13.43
CA ILE A 511 -1.22 -2.96 -13.70
C ILE A 511 -1.50 -1.61 -13.02
N SER A 512 -2.77 -1.28 -12.76
CA SER A 512 -3.12 -0.04 -12.06
C SER A 512 -2.61 -0.01 -10.61
N VAL A 513 -2.51 -1.16 -9.93
CA VAL A 513 -2.14 -1.20 -8.51
C VAL A 513 -0.65 -0.88 -8.30
N PRO A 514 0.31 -1.50 -9.02
CA PRO A 514 1.71 -1.09 -8.97
C PRO A 514 1.92 0.39 -9.31
N ALA A 515 1.15 0.96 -10.23
CA ALA A 515 1.24 2.39 -10.57
C ALA A 515 0.87 3.30 -9.37
N LEU A 516 -0.16 2.92 -8.60
CA LEU A 516 -0.53 3.63 -7.35
C LEU A 516 0.56 3.51 -6.28
N ILE A 517 1.19 2.34 -6.16
CA ILE A 517 2.30 2.11 -5.22
C ILE A 517 3.50 2.97 -5.60
N GLU A 518 3.84 3.02 -6.89
CA GLU A 518 4.94 3.83 -7.41
C GLU A 518 4.70 5.32 -7.17
N GLN A 519 3.49 5.81 -7.43
CA GLN A 519 3.11 7.18 -7.11
C GLN A 519 3.29 7.48 -5.62
N SER A 520 2.75 6.63 -4.74
CA SER A 520 2.89 6.84 -3.30
C SER A 520 4.33 6.79 -2.81
N LEU A 521 5.18 5.94 -3.41
CA LEU A 521 6.61 5.92 -3.10
C LEU A 521 7.31 7.20 -3.54
N ASN A 522 6.93 7.76 -4.69
CA ASN A 522 7.47 9.05 -5.15
C ASN A 522 7.03 10.19 -4.23
N ASP A 523 5.77 10.22 -3.80
CA ASP A 523 5.27 11.20 -2.84
C ASP A 523 6.06 11.13 -1.51
N SER A 524 6.34 9.92 -1.01
CA SER A 524 7.21 9.73 0.16
C SER A 524 8.64 10.25 -0.08
N VAL A 525 9.19 10.09 -1.29
CA VAL A 525 10.54 10.59 -1.65
C VAL A 525 10.57 12.11 -1.65
N GLU A 526 9.56 12.74 -2.26
CA GLU A 526 9.46 14.20 -2.28
C GLU A 526 9.33 14.74 -0.85
N SER A 527 8.46 14.15 -0.03
CA SER A 527 8.28 14.53 1.37
C SER A 527 9.59 14.42 2.19
N VAL A 528 10.32 13.31 2.07
CA VAL A 528 11.60 13.13 2.77
C VAL A 528 12.65 14.14 2.28
N ASN A 529 12.69 14.44 0.98
CA ASN A 529 13.62 15.43 0.43
C ASN A 529 13.30 16.85 0.89
N GLU A 530 12.03 17.24 0.95
CA GLU A 530 11.59 18.53 1.46
C GLU A 530 11.96 18.70 2.94
N LEU A 531 11.66 17.69 3.76
CA LEU A 531 12.03 17.66 5.17
C LEU A 531 13.54 17.71 5.36
N LYS A 532 14.31 16.96 4.56
CA LYS A 532 15.77 16.98 4.59
C LYS A 532 16.33 18.38 4.32
N LEU A 533 15.86 19.05 3.26
CA LEU A 533 16.29 20.42 2.95
C LEU A 533 15.94 21.42 4.06
N SER A 534 14.76 21.27 4.67
CA SER A 534 14.32 22.10 5.80
C SER A 534 15.20 21.88 7.03
N ILE A 535 15.45 20.62 7.38
CA ILE A 535 16.21 20.23 8.57
C ILE A 535 17.69 20.59 8.40
N GLU A 536 18.30 20.36 7.24
CA GLU A 536 19.70 20.74 6.98
C GLU A 536 19.92 22.25 7.14
N LYS A 537 18.96 23.08 6.69
CA LYS A 537 19.01 24.54 6.90
C LYS A 537 18.96 24.91 8.39
N ASN A 538 18.04 24.30 9.14
CA ASN A 538 17.90 24.54 10.59
C ASN A 538 19.14 24.04 11.36
N ALA A 539 19.62 22.84 11.03
CA ALA A 539 20.81 22.23 11.61
C ALA A 539 22.05 23.10 11.38
N PHE A 540 22.26 23.59 10.14
CA PHE A 540 23.34 24.52 9.83
C PHE A 540 23.25 25.80 10.67
N ARG A 541 22.04 26.33 10.84
CA ARG A 541 21.80 27.53 11.66
C ARG A 541 22.16 27.30 13.13
N ILE A 542 21.72 26.19 13.72
CA ILE A 542 22.00 25.83 15.12
C ILE A 542 23.50 25.59 15.33
N ASN A 543 24.18 24.95 14.36
CA ASN A 543 25.62 24.75 14.39
C ASN A 543 26.38 26.08 14.43
N GLN A 544 25.95 27.08 13.65
CA GLN A 544 26.58 28.40 13.57
C GLN A 544 26.06 29.41 14.60
N LEU A 545 25.14 29.00 15.48
CA LEU A 545 24.48 29.90 16.42
C LEU A 545 25.49 30.59 17.35
N SER A 546 26.54 29.90 17.78
CA SER A 546 27.61 30.48 18.60
C SER A 546 28.37 31.60 17.88
N GLU A 547 28.65 31.45 16.58
CA GLU A 547 29.25 32.50 15.74
C GLU A 547 28.29 33.71 15.62
N TYR A 548 26.99 33.45 15.49
CA TYR A 548 26.00 34.52 15.36
C TYR A 548 25.90 35.38 16.62
N PHE A 549 26.10 34.80 17.81
CA PHE A 549 26.11 35.54 19.08
C PHE A 549 27.49 36.08 19.50
N SER A 550 28.58 35.70 18.81
CA SER A 550 29.93 36.27 19.00
C SER A 550 30.09 37.67 18.42
#